data_AF-A0A7J4NVZ4-F1
#
_entry.id   AF-A0A7J4NVZ4-F1
#
_cell.length_a   1.000
_cell.length_b   1.000
_cell.length_c   1.000
_cell.angle_alpha   90.00
_cell.angle_beta   90.00
_cell.angle_gamma   90.00
#
_symmetry.space_group_name_H-M   'P 1'
#
loop_
_entity.id
_entity.type
_entity.pdbx_description
1 polymer ?
#
loop_
_entity_poly.entity_id
_entity_poly.type
_entity_poly.pdbx_seq_one_letter_code
_entity_poly.pdbx_strand_id
1 'polypeptide(L)'
;PDLVALGCPHYSASELEEVARLLEDHTPAKEVWICTSRMVRDANPGLVRRIEDSGAKVFVDTCMVVSPATDRFRCVLTDSGKAFKYVPNLCGVGARIAHIDDCLAGEDCD
;
A
#
# COMPACT_ATOMS: atom_id res chain seq x y z
N PRO A 1 2.20 -8.58 13.08
CA PRO A 1 1.18 -7.82 12.34
C PRO A 1 1.61 -7.73 10.87
N ASP A 2 0.66 -7.85 9.96
CA ASP A 2 0.92 -7.75 8.53
C ASP A 2 0.53 -6.36 8.04
N LEU A 3 1.31 -5.85 7.09
CA LEU A 3 1.07 -4.58 6.40
C LEU A 3 0.57 -4.86 4.99
N VAL A 4 -0.42 -4.13 4.54
CA VAL A 4 -0.74 -4.05 3.10
C VAL A 4 -0.06 -2.79 2.56
N ALA A 5 0.91 -2.93 1.68
CA ALA A 5 1.64 -1.82 1.11
C ALA A 5 1.56 -1.84 -0.43
N LEU A 6 0.89 -0.83 -0.97
CA LEU A 6 0.48 -0.74 -2.36
C LEU A 6 1.21 0.38 -3.08
N GLY A 7 1.43 0.18 -4.38
CA GLY A 7 1.92 1.22 -5.27
C GLY A 7 3.40 1.55 -5.12
N CYS A 8 4.28 0.55 -4.98
CA CYS A 8 5.72 0.81 -5.13
C CYS A 8 6.17 0.68 -6.60
N PRO A 9 6.81 1.71 -7.20
CA PRO A 9 7.32 2.91 -6.53
C PRO A 9 6.25 3.94 -6.16
N HIS A 10 5.33 4.28 -7.07
CA HIS A 10 4.23 5.21 -6.81
C HIS A 10 3.06 4.91 -7.74
N TYR A 11 1.83 4.90 -7.21
CA TYR A 11 0.60 4.87 -8.02
C TYR A 11 0.41 6.14 -8.84
N SER A 12 -0.13 5.93 -10.04
CA SER A 12 -0.73 6.93 -10.92
C SER A 12 -2.11 7.37 -10.40
N ALA A 13 -2.70 8.38 -11.06
CA ALA A 13 -4.04 8.85 -10.71
C ALA A 13 -5.14 7.79 -10.93
N SER A 14 -5.03 6.99 -12.00
CA SER A 14 -5.97 5.90 -12.29
C SER A 14 -5.88 4.77 -11.27
N GLU A 15 -4.67 4.42 -10.83
CA GLU A 15 -4.47 3.41 -9.77
C GLU A 15 -4.99 3.93 -8.42
N LEU A 16 -4.84 5.24 -8.13
CA LEU A 16 -5.48 5.85 -6.95
C LEU A 16 -7.01 5.81 -7.03
N GLU A 17 -7.60 6.03 -8.20
CA GLU A 17 -9.05 5.95 -8.37
C GLU A 17 -9.54 4.50 -8.19
N GLU A 18 -8.81 3.53 -8.72
CA GLU A 18 -9.10 2.11 -8.54
C GLU A 18 -9.09 1.72 -7.06
N VAL A 19 -8.00 2.01 -6.34
CA VAL A 19 -7.91 1.64 -4.92
C VAL A 19 -8.92 2.43 -4.07
N ALA A 20 -9.22 3.68 -4.40
CA ALA A 20 -10.25 4.46 -3.72
C ALA A 20 -11.65 3.86 -3.89
N ARG A 21 -11.95 3.21 -5.02
CA ARG A 21 -13.21 2.48 -5.22
C ARG A 21 -13.24 1.20 -4.41
N LEU A 22 -12.16 0.41 -4.44
CA LEU A 22 -12.10 -0.85 -3.69
C LEU A 22 -12.23 -0.64 -2.19
N LEU A 23 -11.66 0.45 -1.67
CA LEU A 23 -11.75 0.83 -0.25
C LEU A 23 -13.16 1.34 0.17
N GLU A 24 -14.08 1.63 -0.75
CA GLU A 24 -15.47 1.96 -0.37
C GLU A 24 -16.23 0.74 0.15
N ASP A 25 -15.91 -0.43 -0.39
CA ASP A 25 -16.55 -1.70 -0.03
C ASP A 25 -15.80 -2.43 1.10
N HIS A 26 -14.61 -1.96 1.48
CA HIS A 26 -13.71 -2.65 2.40
C HIS A 26 -13.29 -1.74 3.55
N THR A 27 -13.58 -2.15 4.77
CA THR A 27 -12.90 -1.60 5.95
C THR A 27 -11.61 -2.40 6.17
N PRO A 28 -10.42 -1.77 6.05
CA PRO A 28 -9.18 -2.51 6.19
C PRO A 28 -9.02 -3.12 7.59
N ALA A 29 -8.92 -4.45 7.66
CA ALA A 29 -8.62 -5.16 8.90
C ALA A 29 -7.14 -5.01 9.32
N LYS A 30 -6.28 -4.72 8.33
CA LYS A 30 -4.83 -4.52 8.46
C LYS A 30 -4.47 -3.07 8.14
N GLU A 31 -3.30 -2.63 8.58
CA GLU A 31 -2.80 -1.31 8.19
C GLU A 31 -2.54 -1.29 6.68
N VAL A 32 -3.08 -0.29 5.97
CA VAL A 32 -2.93 -0.13 4.52
C VAL A 32 -2.13 1.13 4.21
N TRP A 33 -1.06 0.98 3.47
CA TRP A 33 -0.21 2.08 2.97
C TRP A 33 -0.31 2.15 1.46
N ILE A 34 -0.58 3.34 0.95
CA ILE A 34 -0.62 3.63 -0.48
C ILE A 34 0.49 4.62 -0.79
N CYS A 35 1.45 4.22 -1.61
CA CYS A 35 2.52 5.10 -2.05
C CYS A 35 2.13 5.76 -3.38
N THR A 36 2.22 7.08 -3.46
CA THR A 36 2.00 7.84 -4.71
C THR A 36 2.98 9.00 -4.81
N SER A 37 3.05 9.65 -5.97
CA SER A 37 3.88 10.83 -6.14
C SER A 37 3.18 12.07 -5.60
N ARG A 38 3.95 13.07 -5.13
CA ARG A 38 3.42 14.35 -4.69
C ARG A 38 2.55 15.02 -5.75
N MET A 39 2.98 14.96 -7.01
CA MET A 39 2.22 15.51 -8.15
C MET A 39 0.83 14.87 -8.28
N VAL A 40 0.75 13.54 -8.17
CA VAL A 40 -0.52 12.81 -8.28
C VAL A 40 -1.41 13.10 -7.06
N ARG A 41 -0.85 13.10 -5.84
CA ARG A 41 -1.59 13.46 -4.62
C ARG A 41 -2.21 14.85 -4.72
N ASP A 42 -1.39 15.85 -5.06
CA ASP A 42 -1.81 17.26 -5.06
C ASP A 42 -2.84 17.56 -6.17
N ALA A 43 -2.77 16.82 -7.28
CA ALA A 43 -3.76 16.91 -8.36
C ALA A 43 -5.09 16.21 -8.03
N ASN A 44 -5.11 15.29 -7.06
CA ASN A 44 -6.28 14.44 -6.76
C ASN A 44 -6.68 14.48 -5.26
N PRO A 45 -6.89 15.66 -4.65
CA PRO A 45 -7.14 15.78 -3.21
C PRO A 45 -8.42 15.05 -2.77
N GLY A 46 -9.43 14.95 -3.64
CA GLY A 46 -10.66 14.20 -3.36
C GLY A 46 -10.45 12.69 -3.28
N LEU A 47 -9.60 12.11 -4.14
CA LEU A 47 -9.26 10.69 -4.09
C LEU A 47 -8.43 10.37 -2.86
N VAL A 48 -7.44 11.22 -2.56
CA VAL A 48 -6.60 11.07 -1.35
C VAL A 48 -7.46 11.08 -0.11
N ARG A 49 -8.40 12.03 0.00
CA ARG A 49 -9.32 12.09 1.13
C ARG A 49 -10.20 10.85 1.25
N ARG A 50 -10.77 10.34 0.15
CA ARG A 50 -11.56 9.10 0.17
C ARG A 50 -10.75 7.90 0.67
N ILE A 51 -9.49 7.79 0.24
CA ILE A 51 -8.58 6.75 0.70
C ILE A 51 -8.27 6.91 2.19
N GLU A 52 -7.98 8.12 2.65
CA GLU A 52 -7.67 8.37 4.07
C GLU A 52 -8.89 8.17 4.98
N ASP A 53 -10.10 8.51 4.50
CA ASP A 53 -11.37 8.32 5.21
C ASP A 53 -11.70 6.83 5.41
N SER A 54 -11.14 5.91 4.61
CA SER A 54 -11.26 4.44 4.83
C SER A 54 -10.32 3.91 5.92
N GLY A 55 -9.41 4.73 6.43
CA GLY A 55 -8.36 4.36 7.39
C GLY A 55 -7.04 3.94 6.75
N ALA A 56 -6.95 3.89 5.42
CA ALA A 56 -5.68 3.74 4.72
C ALA A 56 -4.83 5.02 4.83
N LYS A 57 -3.52 4.90 4.59
CA LYS A 57 -2.57 6.02 4.68
C LYS A 57 -1.93 6.28 3.32
N VAL A 58 -1.95 7.54 2.87
CA VAL A 58 -1.28 7.94 1.64
C VAL A 58 0.11 8.52 1.95
N PHE A 59 1.14 7.87 1.43
CA PHE A 59 2.54 8.31 1.54
C PHE A 59 3.03 8.90 0.23
N VAL A 60 3.81 9.97 0.35
CA VAL A 60 4.50 10.62 -0.76
C VAL A 60 5.99 10.70 -0.48
N ASP A 61 6.79 10.71 -1.55
CA ASP A 61 8.24 10.90 -1.52
C ASP A 61 9.02 9.79 -0.79
N THR A 62 8.37 8.65 -0.55
CA THR A 62 8.95 7.46 0.06
C THR A 62 8.20 6.22 -0.45
N CYS A 63 8.87 5.07 -0.48
CA CYS A 63 8.24 3.76 -0.71
C CYS A 63 8.54 2.87 0.50
N MET A 64 7.64 1.93 0.82
CA MET A 64 7.79 0.98 1.94
C MET A 64 9.14 0.23 1.93
N VAL A 65 9.71 -0.02 0.75
CA VAL A 65 11.01 -0.71 0.58
C VAL A 65 12.18 0.02 1.26
N VAL A 66 12.13 1.35 1.38
CA VAL A 66 13.23 2.17 1.94
C VAL A 66 12.88 2.82 3.27
N SER A 67 11.68 2.54 3.79
CA SER A 67 11.20 3.13 5.03
C SER A 67 11.46 2.18 6.21
N PRO A 68 12.22 2.60 7.26
CA PRO A 68 12.39 1.80 8.48
C PRO A 68 11.06 1.51 9.21
N ALA A 69 10.01 2.25 8.89
CA ALA A 69 8.68 2.00 9.45
C ALA A 69 8.11 0.64 9.02
N THR A 70 8.64 0.03 7.95
CA THR A 70 8.27 -1.31 7.49
C THR A 70 8.82 -2.42 8.40
N ASP A 71 9.95 -2.18 9.07
CA ASP A 71 10.69 -3.18 9.86
C ASP A 71 9.91 -3.67 11.10
N ARG A 72 8.86 -2.96 11.50
CA ARG A 72 7.98 -3.33 12.63
C ARG A 72 6.93 -4.39 12.29
N PHE A 73 6.80 -4.75 11.02
CA PHE A 73 5.82 -5.72 10.55
C PHE A 73 6.46 -7.10 10.37
N ARG A 74 5.66 -8.16 10.44
CA ARG A 74 6.14 -9.53 10.18
C ARG A 74 6.22 -9.77 8.68
N CYS A 75 5.24 -9.26 7.94
CA CYS A 75 5.16 -9.40 6.50
C CYS A 75 4.43 -8.22 5.84
N VAL A 76 4.73 -8.02 4.56
CA VAL A 76 4.09 -7.05 3.66
C VAL A 76 3.36 -7.77 2.53
N LEU A 77 2.05 -7.57 2.43
CA LEU A 77 1.24 -7.86 1.25
C LEU A 77 1.37 -6.69 0.28
N THR A 78 1.64 -6.98 -0.99
CA THR A 78 1.88 -5.93 -1.99
C THR A 78 1.41 -6.35 -3.37
N ASP A 79 1.04 -5.38 -4.19
CA ASP A 79 0.78 -5.55 -5.62
C ASP A 79 2.04 -5.34 -6.48
N SER A 80 3.17 -5.01 -5.85
CA SER A 80 4.40 -4.62 -6.53
C SER A 80 5.47 -5.73 -6.53
N GLY A 81 5.87 -6.15 -7.73
CA GLY A 81 7.03 -7.04 -7.91
C GLY A 81 8.34 -6.45 -7.36
N LYS A 82 8.47 -5.11 -7.33
CA LYS A 82 9.61 -4.43 -6.71
C LYS A 82 9.57 -4.62 -5.19
N ALA A 83 8.43 -4.35 -4.55
CA ALA A 83 8.31 -4.53 -3.12
C ALA A 83 8.54 -5.98 -2.71
N PHE A 84 7.91 -6.93 -3.42
CA PHE A 84 8.12 -8.37 -3.22
C PHE A 84 9.60 -8.78 -3.28
N LYS A 85 10.37 -8.22 -4.24
CA LYS A 85 11.79 -8.55 -4.39
C LYS A 85 12.67 -7.92 -3.31
N TYR A 86 12.42 -6.68 -2.90
CA TYR A 86 13.35 -5.91 -2.08
C TYR A 86 13.02 -5.88 -0.59
N VAL A 87 11.74 -5.91 -0.21
CA VAL A 87 11.31 -5.86 1.21
C VAL A 87 11.99 -6.97 2.03
N PRO A 88 12.04 -8.25 1.60
CA PRO A 88 12.70 -9.29 2.39
C PRO A 88 14.20 -9.07 2.58
N ASN A 89 14.86 -8.49 1.59
CA ASN A 89 16.31 -8.32 1.58
C ASN A 89 16.77 -7.03 2.28
N LEU A 90 15.95 -5.97 2.24
CA LEU A 90 16.31 -4.65 2.76
C LEU A 90 15.68 -4.34 4.12
N CYS A 91 14.46 -4.82 4.37
CA CYS A 91 13.74 -4.59 5.62
C CYS A 91 13.78 -5.80 6.56
N GLY A 92 14.19 -6.98 6.07
CA GLY A 92 14.23 -8.21 6.88
C GLY A 92 12.86 -8.76 7.25
N VAL A 93 11.80 -8.37 6.54
CA VAL A 93 10.41 -8.80 6.77
C VAL A 93 9.89 -9.63 5.59
N GLY A 94 8.94 -10.54 5.84
CA GLY A 94 8.33 -11.32 4.76
C GLY A 94 7.65 -10.44 3.70
N ALA A 95 7.50 -10.94 2.49
CA ALA A 95 6.68 -10.28 1.47
C ALA A 95 5.90 -11.29 0.65
N ARG A 96 4.63 -10.99 0.37
CA ARG A 96 3.76 -11.73 -0.53
C ARG A 96 3.21 -10.79 -1.59
N ILE A 97 3.28 -11.22 -2.85
CA ILE A 97 2.64 -10.52 -3.96
C ILE A 97 1.24 -11.11 -4.20
N ALA A 98 0.24 -10.25 -4.33
CA ALA A 98 -1.14 -10.65 -4.63
C ALA A 98 -1.85 -9.56 -5.45
N HIS A 99 -3.05 -9.85 -5.94
CA HIS A 99 -3.87 -8.81 -6.54
C HIS A 99 -4.35 -7.81 -5.48
N ILE A 100 -4.69 -6.61 -5.91
CA ILE A 100 -5.10 -5.52 -5.00
C ILE A 100 -6.34 -5.92 -4.17
N ASP A 101 -7.29 -6.61 -4.78
CA ASP A 101 -8.49 -7.11 -4.10
C ASP A 101 -8.13 -8.09 -2.97
N ASP A 102 -7.23 -9.04 -3.24
CA ASP A 102 -6.76 -10.02 -2.26
C ASP A 102 -6.00 -9.34 -1.10
N CYS A 103 -5.18 -8.34 -1.44
CA CYS A 103 -4.47 -7.53 -0.45
C CYS A 103 -5.45 -6.83 0.50
N LEU A 104 -6.53 -6.25 -0.04
CA LEU A 104 -7.53 -5.50 0.73
C LEU A 104 -8.54 -6.41 1.46
N ALA A 105 -8.80 -7.61 0.96
CA ALA A 105 -9.61 -8.63 1.61
C ALA A 105 -8.99 -9.18 2.90
N GLY A 106 -7.72 -8.85 3.17
CA GLY A 106 -7.04 -9.18 4.42
C GLY A 106 -6.38 -10.56 4.42
N GLU A 107 -6.05 -11.11 3.25
CA GLU A 107 -5.27 -12.36 3.15
C GLU A 107 -4.02 -12.30 4.03
N ASP A 108 -3.67 -13.42 4.65
CA ASP A 108 -2.45 -13.54 5.42
C ASP A 108 -1.23 -13.81 4.53
N CYS A 109 -0.07 -13.42 5.04
CA CYS A 109 1.20 -13.64 4.35
C CYS A 109 1.73 -15.08 4.43
N ASP A 110 1.09 -15.94 5.22
CA ASP A 110 1.48 -17.35 5.39
C ASP A 110 1.17 -18.20 4.14
#